data_AF-R7V769-F1
#
_entry.id   AF-R7V769-F1
#
_cell.length_a   1.000
_cell.length_b   1.000
_cell.length_c   1.000
_cell.angle_alpha   90.00
_cell.angle_beta   90.00
_cell.angle_gamma   90.00
#
_symmetry.space_group_name_H-M   'P 1'
#
loop_
_entity.id
_entity.type
_entity.pdbx_description
1 polymer ?
#
loop_
_entity_poly.entity_id
_entity_poly.type
_entity_poly.pdbx_seq_one_letter_code
_entity_poly.pdbx_strand_id
1 'polypeptide(L)'
;STGDDECIVLFGDSEGCINIIVIASAGECLRLDLKWRMWKKAPKAEGIASVGIDVIANGATTKFLRWQVHGDWVQQLKYYHDIRQVISCSNHANTALVIGATTGSTHVEQQLKEIKDPSSQSEKVKQKPNLNWMQPKVRLEADQSIFKVYKGVKCFDFSKDKNIIVTGGMDRIVRMFNPYVSGKPTGMLRGHNAPIFFLFVAEEENRIFSISTDKCVKIWDIQDQNCLLTIRPKGHKIRGDLQACHYSSLTKTLAVATDQMNGLPLKLK
;
A
#
# COMPACT_ATOMS: atom_id res chain seq x y z
N SER A 1 -4.80 -29.09 1.82
CA SER A 1 -4.31 -28.42 0.62
C SER A 1 -3.22 -27.46 1.05
N THR A 2 -1.97 -27.75 0.68
CA THR A 2 -0.86 -26.82 0.86
C THR A 2 -1.05 -25.71 -0.17
N GLY A 3 -1.63 -24.59 0.26
CA GLY A 3 -1.61 -23.37 -0.56
C GLY A 3 -0.16 -22.96 -0.82
N ASP A 4 0.06 -22.21 -1.89
CA ASP A 4 1.39 -21.68 -2.21
C ASP A 4 1.91 -20.89 -0.99
N ASP A 5 3.05 -21.31 -0.42
CA ASP A 5 3.73 -20.72 0.75
C ASP A 5 4.39 -19.36 0.41
N GLU A 6 3.70 -18.57 -0.43
CA GLU A 6 4.17 -17.27 -0.90
C GLU A 6 3.92 -16.19 0.15
N CYS A 7 4.99 -15.56 0.60
CA CYS A 7 4.94 -14.41 1.49
C CYS A 7 5.39 -13.16 0.74
N ILE A 8 4.61 -12.09 0.86
CA ILE A 8 4.91 -10.80 0.22
C ILE A 8 5.08 -9.74 1.31
N VAL A 9 6.25 -9.12 1.35
CA VAL A 9 6.54 -7.99 2.23
C VAL A 9 6.67 -6.73 1.38
N LEU A 10 5.95 -5.68 1.77
CA LEU A 10 5.84 -4.43 1.03
C LEU A 10 6.11 -3.26 1.97
N PHE A 11 6.95 -2.32 1.54
CA PHE A 11 7.15 -1.07 2.26
C PHE A 11 7.51 0.06 1.30
N GLY A 12 7.02 1.26 1.62
CA GLY A 12 7.38 2.49 0.91
C GLY A 12 8.57 3.17 1.57
N ASP A 13 9.34 3.93 0.80
CA ASP A 13 10.42 4.76 1.32
C ASP A 13 10.20 6.26 1.09
N SER A 14 11.13 7.06 1.64
CA SER A 14 11.12 8.52 1.54
C SER A 14 11.42 9.04 0.14
N GLU A 15 11.99 8.21 -0.73
CA GLU A 15 12.28 8.57 -2.12
C GLU A 15 11.08 8.31 -3.04
N GLY A 16 9.98 7.78 -2.51
CA GLY A 16 8.78 7.46 -3.29
C GLY A 16 8.88 6.11 -4.02
N CYS A 17 9.82 5.24 -3.63
CA CYS A 17 9.86 3.87 -4.09
C CYS A 17 8.97 2.96 -3.25
N ILE A 18 8.42 1.95 -3.90
CA ILE A 18 7.80 0.80 -3.28
C ILE A 18 8.79 -0.36 -3.38
N ASN A 19 9.15 -0.92 -2.23
CA ASN A 19 10.02 -2.07 -2.12
C ASN A 19 9.14 -3.31 -1.90
N ILE A 20 9.29 -4.30 -2.78
CA ILE A 20 8.53 -5.54 -2.81
C ILE A 20 9.48 -6.70 -2.63
N ILE A 21 9.26 -7.49 -1.59
CA ILE A 21 9.95 -8.76 -1.35
C ILE A 21 8.92 -9.86 -1.55
N VAL A 22 9.13 -10.71 -2.54
CA VAL A 22 8.33 -11.94 -2.74
C VAL A 22 9.18 -13.12 -2.32
N ILE A 23 8.70 -13.87 -1.35
CA ILE A 23 9.33 -15.08 -0.81
C ILE A 23 8.49 -16.25 -1.29
N ALA A 24 9.01 -17.08 -2.19
CA ALA A 24 8.25 -18.17 -2.81
C ALA A 24 7.95 -19.32 -1.83
N SER A 25 8.83 -19.54 -0.86
CA SER A 25 8.58 -20.42 0.28
C SER A 25 9.26 -19.85 1.51
N ALA A 26 8.45 -19.38 2.47
CA ALA A 26 8.97 -18.90 3.75
C ALA A 26 9.75 -20.00 4.51
N GLY A 27 9.26 -21.25 4.44
CA GLY A 27 9.91 -22.39 5.07
C GLY A 27 11.30 -22.71 4.50
N GLU A 28 11.48 -22.65 3.18
CA GLU A 28 12.79 -22.85 2.56
C GLU A 28 13.74 -21.67 2.79
N CYS A 29 13.23 -20.44 2.78
CA CYS A 29 14.02 -19.26 3.07
C CYS A 29 14.64 -19.31 4.48
N LEU A 30 13.86 -19.76 5.47
CA LEU A 30 14.35 -19.99 6.83
C LEU A 30 15.32 -21.18 6.93
N ARG A 31 15.10 -22.24 6.13
CA ARG A 31 16.00 -23.42 6.07
C ARG A 31 17.33 -23.16 5.36
N LEU A 32 17.38 -22.24 4.41
CA LEU A 32 18.62 -21.87 3.72
C LEU A 32 19.57 -21.11 4.65
N ASP A 33 19.06 -20.24 5.53
CA ASP A 33 19.85 -19.66 6.64
C ASP A 33 20.39 -20.77 7.57
N LEU A 34 19.60 -21.84 7.78
CA LEU A 34 20.02 -23.00 8.59
C LEU A 34 21.10 -23.87 7.89
N LYS A 35 21.13 -23.97 6.55
CA LYS A 35 22.16 -24.75 5.83
C LYS A 35 23.56 -24.16 5.92
N TRP A 36 23.70 -22.86 6.17
CA TRP A 36 25.01 -22.20 6.37
C TRP A 36 25.48 -22.19 7.83
N ARG A 37 24.61 -22.58 8.78
CA ARG A 37 24.94 -22.70 10.20
C ARG A 37 25.27 -24.16 10.56
N MET A 38 26.52 -24.57 10.33
CA MET A 38 27.16 -25.46 11.31
C MET A 38 27.09 -24.74 12.66
N TRP A 39 26.34 -25.30 13.61
CA TRP A 39 26.09 -24.75 14.95
C TRP A 39 27.36 -24.23 15.62
N LYS A 40 27.56 -22.90 15.68
CA LYS A 40 28.39 -22.28 16.75
C LYS A 40 27.90 -20.93 17.29
N LYS A 41 26.84 -20.31 16.76
CA LYS A 41 26.22 -19.11 17.39
C LYS A 41 24.81 -18.85 16.85
N ALA A 42 23.81 -18.99 17.72
CA ALA A 42 22.42 -18.56 17.49
C ALA A 42 22.36 -17.06 17.12
N PRO A 43 21.34 -16.59 16.37
CA PRO A 43 21.18 -15.17 16.11
C PRO A 43 20.93 -14.43 17.44
N LYS A 44 21.52 -13.24 17.60
CA LYS A 44 21.53 -12.47 18.85
C LYS A 44 20.18 -11.83 19.22
N ALA A 45 19.08 -12.21 18.57
CA ALA A 45 17.74 -11.70 18.86
C ALA A 45 16.88 -12.84 19.43
N GLU A 46 16.88 -12.96 20.76
CA GLU A 46 15.87 -13.61 21.62
C GLU A 46 15.03 -14.75 21.01
N GLY A 47 15.66 -15.83 20.53
CA GLY A 47 14.94 -17.05 20.14
C GLY A 47 14.02 -16.92 18.91
N ILE A 48 14.06 -15.80 18.19
CA ILE A 48 13.28 -15.58 16.96
C ILE A 48 14.20 -15.81 15.75
N ALA A 49 13.78 -16.70 14.84
CA ALA A 49 14.47 -16.88 13.57
C ALA A 49 14.45 -15.55 12.79
N SER A 50 15.62 -14.99 12.52
CA SER A 50 15.80 -13.72 11.82
C SER A 50 16.71 -13.94 10.63
N VAL A 51 16.32 -13.41 9.48
CA VAL A 51 17.08 -13.48 8.23
C VAL A 51 17.47 -12.07 7.83
N GLY A 52 18.75 -11.85 7.53
CA GLY A 52 19.25 -10.58 7.02
C GLY A 52 18.65 -10.28 5.65
N ILE A 53 18.32 -9.02 5.38
CA ILE A 53 17.74 -8.61 4.10
C ILE A 53 18.69 -8.86 2.92
N ASP A 54 19.99 -8.88 3.18
CA ASP A 54 21.06 -9.24 2.24
C ASP A 54 21.00 -10.72 1.82
N VAL A 55 20.61 -11.61 2.73
CA VAL A 55 20.39 -13.03 2.44
C VAL A 55 19.11 -13.22 1.62
N ILE A 56 18.06 -12.46 1.92
CA ILE A 56 16.81 -12.43 1.14
C ILE A 56 17.05 -11.81 -0.25
N ALA A 57 17.88 -10.77 -0.37
CA ALA A 57 18.14 -10.14 -1.66
C ALA A 57 18.93 -11.04 -2.62
N ASN A 58 19.80 -11.91 -2.09
CA ASN A 58 20.67 -12.79 -2.88
C ASN A 58 20.20 -14.25 -2.92
N GLY A 59 19.10 -14.58 -2.24
CA GLY A 59 18.55 -15.93 -2.17
C GLY A 59 17.87 -16.35 -3.48
N ALA A 60 17.99 -17.63 -3.85
CA ALA A 60 17.34 -18.17 -5.05
C ALA A 60 15.79 -18.23 -4.94
N THR A 61 15.27 -18.22 -3.72
CA THR A 61 13.84 -18.39 -3.40
C THR A 61 13.11 -17.05 -3.19
N THR A 62 13.82 -15.93 -3.31
CA THR A 62 13.37 -14.61 -2.91
C THR A 62 13.61 -13.61 -4.03
N LYS A 63 12.61 -12.80 -4.34
CA LYS A 63 12.68 -11.75 -5.36
C LYS A 63 12.51 -10.40 -4.68
N PHE A 64 13.51 -9.54 -4.85
CA PHE A 64 13.45 -8.15 -4.41
C PHE A 64 13.21 -7.23 -5.62
N LEU A 65 12.27 -6.30 -5.47
CA LEU A 65 11.97 -5.28 -6.46
C LEU A 65 11.84 -3.93 -5.77
N ARG A 66 12.67 -2.97 -6.17
CA ARG A 66 12.49 -1.55 -5.88
C ARG A 66 11.85 -0.87 -7.09
N TRP A 67 10.62 -0.40 -6.92
CA TRP A 67 9.83 0.27 -7.96
C TRP A 67 9.71 1.76 -7.62
N GLN A 68 10.29 2.64 -8.45
CA GLN A 68 10.11 4.10 -8.30
C GLN A 68 8.72 4.47 -8.81
N VAL A 69 7.88 4.99 -7.92
CA VAL A 69 6.47 5.25 -8.22
C VAL A 69 6.12 6.72 -8.06
N HIS A 70 6.51 7.27 -6.92
CA HIS A 70 6.11 8.59 -6.49
C HIS A 70 7.28 9.57 -6.63
N GLY A 71 6.95 10.85 -6.82
CA GLY A 71 7.93 11.95 -6.73
C GLY A 71 8.14 12.48 -5.31
N ASP A 72 7.52 11.83 -4.31
CA ASP A 72 7.57 12.20 -2.89
C ASP A 72 7.40 10.91 -2.05
N TRP A 73 7.67 10.97 -0.75
CA TRP A 73 7.50 9.87 0.19
C TRP A 73 6.12 9.18 0.10
N VAL A 74 6.14 7.86 0.22
CA VAL A 74 4.92 7.04 0.24
C VAL A 74 4.18 7.25 1.57
N GLN A 75 2.94 7.73 1.51
CA GLN A 75 2.10 8.02 2.67
C GLN A 75 1.36 6.78 3.17
N GLN A 76 0.83 5.99 2.25
CA GLN A 76 0.12 4.75 2.56
C GLN A 76 0.37 3.73 1.47
N LEU A 77 0.48 2.47 1.88
CA LEU A 77 0.71 1.32 1.01
C LEU A 77 -0.16 0.16 1.49
N LYS A 78 -0.91 -0.45 0.59
CA LYS A 78 -1.72 -1.64 0.89
C LYS A 78 -1.64 -2.63 -0.26
N TYR A 79 -1.65 -3.91 0.08
CA TYR A 79 -1.79 -5.01 -0.86
C TYR A 79 -3.18 -5.60 -0.78
N TYR A 80 -3.78 -5.83 -1.94
CA TYR A 80 -5.08 -6.45 -2.07
C TYR A 80 -4.91 -7.82 -2.74
N HIS A 81 -5.02 -8.87 -1.93
CA HIS A 81 -4.85 -10.26 -2.38
C HIS A 81 -5.83 -10.64 -3.50
N ASP A 82 -7.07 -10.14 -3.42
CA ASP A 82 -8.14 -10.44 -4.38
C ASP A 82 -7.81 -10.03 -5.83
N ILE A 83 -7.18 -8.87 -5.98
CA ILE A 83 -6.80 -8.31 -7.29
C ILE A 83 -5.31 -8.48 -7.58
N ARG A 84 -4.54 -9.05 -6.63
CA ARG A 84 -3.07 -9.18 -6.67
C ARG A 84 -2.35 -7.87 -7.03
N GLN A 85 -2.89 -6.76 -6.53
CA GLN A 85 -2.37 -5.42 -6.81
C GLN A 85 -1.97 -4.72 -5.51
N VAL A 86 -0.96 -3.89 -5.65
CA VAL A 86 -0.50 -2.95 -4.65
C VAL A 86 -1.06 -1.58 -4.98
N ILE A 87 -1.67 -0.94 -4.00
CA ILE A 87 -2.12 0.44 -4.10
C ILE A 87 -1.27 1.28 -3.14
N SER A 88 -0.81 2.41 -3.65
CA SER A 88 0.07 3.33 -2.90
C SER A 88 -0.33 4.77 -3.14
N CYS A 89 -0.09 5.64 -2.18
CA CYS A 89 -0.35 7.07 -2.32
C CYS A 89 0.80 7.93 -1.82
N SER A 90 0.88 9.16 -2.34
CA SER A 90 1.86 10.18 -1.93
C SER A 90 1.26 11.59 -1.99
N ASN A 91 1.96 12.54 -1.39
CA ASN A 91 1.58 13.96 -1.46
C ASN A 91 1.95 14.62 -2.81
N HIS A 92 2.53 13.87 -3.75
CA HIS A 92 2.87 14.38 -5.08
C HIS A 92 1.66 14.35 -6.01
N ALA A 93 1.27 15.50 -6.58
CA ALA A 93 0.00 15.62 -7.29
C ALA A 93 -0.13 14.76 -8.56
N ASN A 94 0.98 14.56 -9.29
CA ASN A 94 0.96 13.82 -10.56
C ASN A 94 1.01 12.30 -10.38
N THR A 95 1.46 11.84 -9.21
CA THR A 95 1.55 10.42 -8.86
C THR A 95 0.74 10.14 -7.60
N ALA A 96 -0.29 10.92 -7.31
CA ALA A 96 -0.90 10.97 -5.99
C ALA A 96 -1.40 9.62 -5.49
N LEU A 97 -1.94 8.80 -6.39
CA LEU A 97 -2.29 7.41 -6.12
C LEU A 97 -1.85 6.56 -7.32
N VAL A 98 -1.22 5.42 -7.05
CA VAL A 98 -0.79 4.47 -8.08
C VAL A 98 -1.20 3.06 -7.70
N ILE A 99 -1.77 2.35 -8.66
CA ILE A 99 -2.10 0.93 -8.57
C ILE A 99 -1.18 0.17 -9.52
N GLY A 100 -0.57 -0.91 -9.06
CA GLY A 100 0.24 -1.78 -9.93
C GLY A 100 0.34 -3.19 -9.37
N ALA A 101 0.70 -4.15 -10.22
CA ALA A 101 0.88 -5.54 -9.81
C ALA A 101 2.14 -5.75 -8.95
N THR A 102 2.21 -6.80 -8.13
CA THR A 102 3.44 -7.14 -7.38
C THR A 102 4.57 -7.61 -8.30
N THR A 103 4.23 -8.31 -9.38
CA THR A 103 5.16 -8.72 -10.44
C THR A 103 5.01 -7.81 -11.65
N GLY A 104 6.07 -7.07 -12.01
CA GLY A 104 6.10 -6.34 -13.27
C GLY A 104 6.23 -7.29 -14.46
N SER A 105 5.71 -6.93 -15.63
CA SER A 105 5.81 -7.73 -16.86
C SER A 105 7.23 -7.75 -17.47
N THR A 106 8.22 -7.19 -16.77
CA THR A 106 9.61 -7.02 -17.19
C THR A 106 10.29 -8.30 -17.69
N HIS A 107 9.76 -9.47 -17.33
CA HIS A 107 10.30 -10.75 -17.78
C HIS A 107 9.99 -11.06 -19.26
N VAL A 108 8.87 -10.58 -19.81
CA VAL A 108 8.47 -10.90 -21.19
C VAL A 108 9.30 -10.09 -22.20
N GLU A 109 9.56 -8.81 -21.94
CA GLU A 109 10.36 -7.99 -22.85
C GLU A 109 11.87 -8.26 -22.77
N GLN A 110 12.41 -8.60 -21.60
CA GLN A 110 13.82 -9.05 -21.51
C GLN A 110 14.00 -10.36 -22.27
N GLN A 111 13.09 -11.32 -22.12
CA GLN A 111 13.09 -12.54 -22.93
C GLN A 111 12.93 -12.23 -24.42
N LEU A 112 12.04 -11.30 -24.81
CA LEU A 112 11.88 -10.90 -26.22
C LEU A 112 13.09 -10.15 -26.79
N LYS A 113 13.85 -9.41 -25.97
CA LYS A 113 15.12 -8.78 -26.37
C LYS A 113 16.25 -9.81 -26.49
N GLU A 114 16.33 -10.75 -25.56
CA GLU A 114 17.30 -11.87 -25.60
C GLU A 114 17.05 -12.81 -26.78
N ILE A 115 15.80 -12.98 -27.21
CA ILE A 115 15.43 -13.74 -28.42
C ILE A 115 15.77 -12.96 -29.72
N LYS A 116 15.79 -11.63 -29.67
CA LYS A 116 16.06 -10.78 -30.85
C LYS A 116 17.55 -10.63 -31.17
N ASP A 117 18.45 -10.81 -30.20
CA ASP A 117 19.91 -10.75 -30.40
C ASP A 117 20.60 -12.05 -29.93
N PRO A 118 20.70 -13.10 -30.77
CA PRO A 118 21.29 -14.39 -30.40
C PRO A 118 22.83 -14.36 -30.35
N SER A 119 23.48 -13.29 -30.80
CA SER A 119 24.92 -13.27 -31.14
C SER A 119 25.87 -12.87 -30.01
N SER A 120 25.40 -12.71 -28.76
CA SER A 120 26.27 -12.43 -27.61
C SER A 120 26.37 -13.61 -26.63
N GLN A 121 26.40 -14.84 -27.13
CA GLN A 121 26.71 -16.03 -26.33
C GLN A 121 28.17 -16.44 -26.49
N SER A 122 29.08 -15.79 -25.76
CA SER A 122 30.31 -16.43 -25.28
C SER A 122 31.08 -15.47 -24.37
N GLU A 123 30.79 -15.49 -23.07
CA GLU A 123 31.82 -15.35 -22.03
C GLU A 123 31.19 -15.68 -20.68
N LYS A 124 31.65 -16.77 -20.06
CA LYS A 124 31.35 -17.08 -18.66
C LYS A 124 32.07 -16.05 -17.77
N VAL A 125 31.50 -14.86 -17.68
CA VAL A 125 31.91 -13.86 -16.68
C VAL A 125 31.52 -14.42 -15.31
N LYS A 126 32.52 -14.68 -14.46
CA LYS A 126 32.32 -14.89 -13.02
C LYS A 126 31.54 -13.67 -12.49
N GLN A 127 30.23 -13.81 -12.32
CA GLN A 127 29.38 -12.76 -11.80
C GLN A 127 29.86 -12.41 -10.39
N LYS A 128 30.48 -11.23 -10.23
CA LYS A 128 30.52 -10.55 -8.93
C LYS A 128 29.06 -10.38 -8.48
N PRO A 129 28.73 -10.46 -7.17
CA PRO A 129 27.37 -10.21 -6.70
C PRO A 129 26.96 -8.82 -7.19
N ASN A 130 25.98 -8.77 -8.09
CA ASN A 130 25.57 -7.55 -8.75
C ASN A 130 24.90 -6.67 -7.70
N LEU A 131 25.64 -5.70 -7.15
CA LEU A 131 25.14 -4.72 -6.17
C LEU A 131 24.15 -3.69 -6.80
N ASN A 132 23.58 -4.00 -7.97
CA ASN A 132 22.61 -3.17 -8.69
C ASN A 132 21.15 -3.52 -8.35
N TRP A 133 20.89 -4.47 -7.45
CA TRP A 133 19.52 -4.87 -7.05
C TRP A 133 18.77 -3.79 -6.25
N MET A 134 19.48 -2.77 -5.74
CA MET A 134 18.90 -1.61 -5.05
C MET A 134 18.53 -0.45 -5.98
N GLN A 135 18.84 -0.51 -7.27
CA GLN A 135 18.50 0.61 -8.16
C GLN A 135 16.98 0.66 -8.40
N PRO A 136 16.36 1.84 -8.25
CA PRO A 136 14.95 2.01 -8.53
C PRO A 136 14.66 1.70 -10.00
N LYS A 137 13.73 0.77 -10.23
CA LYS A 137 13.23 0.47 -11.57
C LYS A 137 11.94 1.23 -11.81
N VAL A 138 11.87 1.96 -12.92
CA VAL A 138 10.63 2.57 -13.42
C VAL A 138 9.89 1.51 -14.22
N ARG A 139 8.60 1.32 -13.96
CA ARG A 139 7.74 0.39 -14.72
C ARG A 139 7.15 1.06 -15.94
N LEU A 140 6.76 0.24 -16.92
CA LEU A 140 6.01 0.69 -18.08
C LEU A 140 4.65 1.24 -17.68
N GLU A 141 4.12 2.20 -18.44
CA GLU A 141 2.83 2.83 -18.16
C GLU A 141 1.65 1.84 -18.23
N ALA A 142 1.78 0.75 -19.01
CA ALA A 142 0.74 -0.28 -19.09
C ALA A 142 0.64 -1.15 -17.82
N ASP A 143 1.69 -1.21 -17.00
CA ASP A 143 1.75 -2.03 -15.79
C ASP A 143 1.21 -1.30 -14.54
N GLN A 144 0.85 -0.02 -14.67
CA GLN A 144 0.45 0.82 -13.55
C GLN A 144 -0.64 1.83 -13.95
N SER A 145 -1.64 2.01 -13.09
CA SER A 145 -2.61 3.08 -13.26
C SER A 145 -2.31 4.22 -12.28
N ILE A 146 -2.12 5.42 -12.81
CA ILE A 146 -1.78 6.62 -12.05
C ILE A 146 -2.99 7.54 -11.98
N PHE A 147 -3.32 7.99 -10.77
CA PHE A 147 -4.40 8.91 -10.51
C PHE A 147 -3.83 10.23 -9.99
N LYS A 148 -4.12 11.30 -10.73
CA LYS A 148 -3.67 12.65 -10.40
C LYS A 148 -4.66 13.31 -9.45
N VAL A 149 -4.16 13.80 -8.32
CA VAL A 149 -4.98 14.49 -7.30
C VAL A 149 -4.25 15.75 -6.87
N TYR A 150 -4.96 16.88 -6.92
CA TYR A 150 -4.41 18.16 -6.52
C TYR A 150 -3.96 18.13 -5.04
N LYS A 151 -2.72 18.57 -4.76
CA LYS A 151 -2.06 18.49 -3.44
C LYS A 151 -1.83 17.07 -2.88
N GLY A 152 -1.98 16.04 -3.71
CA GLY A 152 -1.68 14.66 -3.36
C GLY A 152 -2.70 13.99 -2.45
N VAL A 153 -2.42 12.75 -2.08
CA VAL A 153 -3.27 11.87 -1.28
C VAL A 153 -2.50 11.38 -0.06
N LYS A 154 -3.12 11.59 1.12
CA LYS A 154 -2.55 11.16 2.39
C LYS A 154 -3.06 9.78 2.81
N CYS A 155 -4.31 9.48 2.50
CA CYS A 155 -4.92 8.20 2.80
C CYS A 155 -5.90 7.77 1.70
N PHE A 156 -6.07 6.47 1.57
CA PHE A 156 -7.02 5.85 0.66
C PHE A 156 -7.58 4.56 1.25
N ASP A 157 -8.68 4.12 0.65
CA ASP A 157 -9.21 2.79 0.86
C ASP A 157 -9.88 2.27 -0.42
N PHE A 158 -9.92 0.96 -0.58
CA PHE A 158 -10.47 0.30 -1.76
C PHE A 158 -11.57 -0.65 -1.35
N SER A 159 -12.67 -0.60 -2.10
CA SER A 159 -13.76 -1.54 -2.01
C SER A 159 -13.83 -2.37 -3.29
N LYS A 160 -13.73 -3.69 -3.11
CA LYS A 160 -13.79 -4.67 -4.20
C LYS A 160 -15.22 -4.81 -4.71
N ASP A 161 -16.17 -4.96 -3.79
CA ASP A 161 -17.57 -5.24 -4.14
C ASP A 161 -18.20 -4.11 -4.96
N LYS A 162 -17.77 -2.87 -4.69
CA LYS A 162 -18.27 -1.67 -5.39
C LYS A 162 -17.34 -1.18 -6.47
N ASN A 163 -16.17 -1.80 -6.63
CA ASN A 163 -15.11 -1.35 -7.53
C ASN A 163 -14.83 0.16 -7.40
N ILE A 164 -14.68 0.64 -6.16
CA ILE A 164 -14.37 2.05 -5.90
C ILE A 164 -13.09 2.18 -5.09
N ILE A 165 -12.31 3.20 -5.42
CA ILE A 165 -11.23 3.69 -4.56
C ILE A 165 -11.65 5.04 -4.00
N VAL A 166 -11.49 5.19 -2.70
CA VAL A 166 -11.76 6.43 -2.00
C VAL A 166 -10.43 7.01 -1.55
N THR A 167 -10.20 8.28 -1.84
CA THR A 167 -8.94 8.99 -1.52
C THR A 167 -9.23 10.27 -0.76
N GLY A 168 -8.29 10.67 0.09
CA GLY A 168 -8.36 11.88 0.89
C GLY A 168 -6.97 12.42 1.18
N GLY A 169 -6.87 13.75 1.27
CA GLY A 169 -5.58 14.39 1.47
C GLY A 169 -5.68 15.85 1.87
N MET A 170 -4.66 16.62 1.47
CA MET A 170 -4.46 18.01 1.88
C MET A 170 -5.43 19.00 1.25
N ASP A 171 -6.12 18.61 0.19
CA ASP A 171 -7.13 19.44 -0.46
C ASP A 171 -8.52 19.37 0.17
N ARG A 172 -8.66 18.54 1.23
CA ARG A 172 -9.86 18.43 2.09
C ARG A 172 -11.08 17.85 1.38
N ILE A 173 -10.88 17.18 0.25
CA ILE A 173 -11.97 16.58 -0.53
C ILE A 173 -11.80 15.07 -0.49
N VAL A 174 -12.87 14.34 -0.19
CA VAL A 174 -12.89 12.89 -0.40
C VAL A 174 -13.24 12.66 -1.87
N ARG A 175 -12.38 11.97 -2.60
CA ARG A 175 -12.66 11.60 -4.01
C ARG A 175 -12.91 10.13 -4.14
N MET A 176 -13.85 9.80 -5.00
CA MET A 176 -14.12 8.45 -5.45
C MET A 176 -13.55 8.27 -6.85
N PHE A 177 -12.93 7.13 -7.10
CA PHE A 177 -12.35 6.75 -8.38
C PHE A 177 -12.81 5.34 -8.75
N ASN A 178 -12.93 5.10 -10.04
CA ASN A 178 -13.00 3.75 -10.58
C ASN A 178 -11.56 3.24 -10.79
N PRO A 179 -11.14 2.10 -10.20
CA PRO A 179 -9.77 1.57 -10.33
C PRO A 179 -9.36 1.27 -11.77
N TYR A 180 -10.31 1.01 -12.67
CA TYR A 180 -10.06 0.66 -14.07
C TYR A 180 -10.03 1.87 -15.01
N VAL A 181 -10.41 3.05 -14.52
CA VAL A 181 -10.46 4.27 -15.34
C VAL A 181 -9.59 5.33 -14.67
N SER A 182 -8.32 5.39 -15.08
CA SER A 182 -7.42 6.46 -14.69
C SER A 182 -7.84 7.75 -15.41
N GLY A 183 -8.11 8.80 -14.63
CA GLY A 183 -8.50 10.08 -15.22
C GLY A 183 -9.23 10.98 -14.24
N LYS A 184 -10.56 10.93 -14.26
CA LYS A 184 -11.41 11.80 -13.46
C LYS A 184 -12.05 11.05 -12.29
N PRO A 185 -12.21 11.71 -11.13
CA PRO A 185 -12.97 11.13 -10.03
C PRO A 185 -14.43 10.93 -10.46
N THR A 186 -15.01 9.80 -10.06
CA THR A 186 -16.44 9.50 -10.25
C THR A 186 -17.33 10.28 -9.29
N GLY A 187 -16.76 10.73 -8.17
CA GLY A 187 -17.45 11.53 -7.15
C GLY A 187 -16.49 12.40 -6.35
N MET A 188 -16.99 13.56 -5.91
CA MET A 188 -16.24 14.52 -5.08
C MET A 188 -17.07 14.96 -3.88
N LEU A 189 -16.75 14.44 -2.71
CA LEU A 189 -17.45 14.74 -1.47
C LEU A 189 -16.79 15.93 -0.78
N ARG A 190 -17.45 17.09 -0.87
CA ARG A 190 -16.97 18.37 -0.33
C ARG A 190 -17.67 18.66 1.00
N GLY A 191 -16.92 19.16 1.97
CA GLY A 191 -17.49 19.61 3.25
C GLY A 191 -16.54 19.54 4.44
N HIS A 192 -15.38 18.91 4.30
CA HIS A 192 -14.32 18.98 5.30
C HIS A 192 -13.61 20.34 5.24
N ASN A 193 -13.37 20.92 6.42
CA ASN A 193 -12.70 22.22 6.55
C ASN A 193 -11.19 22.07 6.77
N ALA A 194 -10.71 20.87 7.08
CA ALA A 194 -9.31 20.56 7.30
C ALA A 194 -8.88 19.31 6.51
N PRO A 195 -7.56 19.11 6.29
CA PRO A 195 -7.03 17.94 5.58
C PRO A 195 -7.56 16.63 6.13
N ILE A 196 -7.79 15.67 5.23
CA ILE A 196 -8.30 14.35 5.57
C ILE A 196 -7.13 13.50 6.06
N PHE A 197 -7.28 12.96 7.25
CA PHE A 197 -6.27 12.15 7.92
C PHE A 197 -6.55 10.65 7.72
N PHE A 198 -7.80 10.23 7.85
CA PHE A 198 -8.19 8.83 7.78
C PHE A 198 -9.45 8.63 6.94
N LEU A 199 -9.49 7.50 6.24
CA LEU A 199 -10.60 7.06 5.40
C LEU A 199 -10.84 5.57 5.59
N PHE A 200 -12.11 5.18 5.53
CA PHE A 200 -12.53 3.79 5.55
C PHE A 200 -13.82 3.61 4.76
N VAL A 201 -13.88 2.57 3.91
CA VAL A 201 -15.09 2.20 3.17
C VAL A 201 -15.77 1.04 3.88
N ALA A 202 -16.98 1.28 4.39
CA ALA A 202 -17.83 0.23 4.91
C ALA A 202 -18.73 -0.28 3.77
N GLU A 203 -18.27 -1.35 3.12
CA GLU A 203 -18.95 -1.96 1.97
C GLU A 203 -20.37 -2.40 2.33
N GLU A 204 -20.52 -3.14 3.43
CA GLU A 204 -21.79 -3.66 3.95
C GLU A 204 -22.84 -2.55 4.22
N GLU A 205 -22.39 -1.38 4.66
CA GLU A 205 -23.29 -0.27 5.03
C GLU A 205 -23.48 0.75 3.91
N ASN A 206 -22.82 0.57 2.77
CA ASN A 206 -22.78 1.55 1.69
C ASN A 206 -22.30 2.95 2.10
N ARG A 207 -21.33 2.99 3.02
CA ARG A 207 -20.87 4.23 3.64
C ARG A 207 -19.38 4.44 3.54
N ILE A 208 -18.99 5.70 3.50
CA ILE A 208 -17.60 6.14 3.64
C ILE A 208 -17.46 6.89 4.96
N PHE A 209 -16.51 6.47 5.76
CA PHE A 209 -16.08 7.17 6.96
C PHE A 209 -14.84 7.98 6.65
N SER A 210 -14.85 9.24 7.07
CA SER A 210 -13.73 10.15 6.86
C SER A 210 -13.47 10.97 8.12
N ILE A 211 -12.20 11.11 8.47
CA ILE A 211 -11.76 11.87 9.64
C ILE A 211 -10.75 12.89 9.16
N SER A 212 -10.99 14.15 9.50
CA SER A 212 -10.07 15.25 9.22
C SER A 212 -9.14 15.53 10.40
N THR A 213 -8.08 16.28 10.12
CA THR A 213 -7.08 16.74 11.09
C THR A 213 -7.65 17.68 12.15
N ASP A 214 -8.73 18.41 11.84
CA ASP A 214 -9.51 19.15 12.85
C ASP A 214 -10.36 18.24 13.75
N LYS A 215 -10.24 16.92 13.58
CA LYS A 215 -10.97 15.84 14.25
C LYS A 215 -12.41 15.70 13.83
N CYS A 216 -12.91 16.44 12.85
CA CYS A 216 -14.29 16.25 12.37
C CYS A 216 -14.45 14.87 11.72
N VAL A 217 -15.46 14.11 12.16
CA VAL A 217 -15.82 12.83 11.53
C VAL A 217 -17.03 13.07 10.63
N LYS A 218 -16.94 12.65 9.38
CA LYS A 218 -18.07 12.67 8.44
C LYS A 218 -18.34 11.28 7.90
N ILE A 219 -19.64 10.96 7.83
CA ILE A 219 -20.17 9.76 7.19
C ILE A 219 -20.85 10.20 5.90
N TRP A 220 -20.50 9.52 4.82
CA TRP A 220 -21.04 9.78 3.50
C TRP A 220 -21.75 8.56 2.96
N ASP A 221 -22.79 8.79 2.17
CA ASP A 221 -23.39 7.75 1.34
C ASP A 221 -22.60 7.59 0.03
N ILE A 222 -22.34 6.35 -0.36
CA ILE A 222 -21.58 6.03 -1.60
C ILE A 222 -22.43 6.27 -2.85
N GLN A 223 -23.72 5.95 -2.82
CA GLN A 223 -24.61 6.06 -3.99
C GLN A 223 -25.04 7.52 -4.19
N ASP A 224 -25.55 8.14 -3.13
CA ASP A 224 -26.07 9.51 -3.20
C ASP A 224 -24.97 10.57 -3.13
N GLN A 225 -23.74 10.18 -2.78
CA GLN A 225 -22.58 11.07 -2.63
C GLN A 225 -22.83 12.25 -1.67
N ASN A 226 -23.72 12.05 -0.70
CA ASN A 226 -24.17 13.06 0.24
C ASN A 226 -23.61 12.82 1.64
N CYS A 227 -23.42 13.90 2.40
CA CYS A 227 -23.00 13.82 3.79
C CYS A 227 -24.20 13.44 4.67
N LEU A 228 -24.21 12.22 5.20
CA LEU A 228 -25.25 11.73 6.10
C LEU A 228 -25.10 12.29 7.51
N LEU A 229 -23.87 12.34 8.02
CA LEU A 229 -23.59 12.78 9.37
C LEU A 229 -22.29 13.57 9.44
N THR A 230 -22.30 14.63 10.23
CA THR A 230 -21.10 15.38 10.60
C THR A 230 -21.02 15.44 12.11
N ILE A 231 -20.02 14.77 12.68
CA ILE A 231 -19.70 14.82 14.10
C ILE A 231 -18.56 15.82 14.27
N ARG A 232 -18.86 16.95 14.92
CA ARG A 232 -17.86 17.98 15.20
C ARG A 232 -16.99 17.58 16.39
N PRO A 233 -15.79 18.16 16.52
CA PRO A 233 -14.90 17.93 17.67
C PRO A 233 -15.53 18.20 19.03
N LYS A 234 -16.43 19.19 19.11
CA LYS A 234 -17.18 19.46 20.34
C LYS A 234 -18.17 18.35 20.70
N GLY A 235 -18.60 17.55 19.71
CA GLY A 235 -19.54 16.45 19.86
C GLY A 235 -18.91 15.11 20.24
N HIS A 236 -17.59 14.93 20.06
CA HIS A 236 -16.87 13.73 20.50
C HIS A 236 -15.69 14.13 21.40
N LYS A 237 -15.52 13.48 22.57
CA LYS A 237 -14.51 13.86 23.59
C LYS A 237 -13.06 13.48 23.22
N ILE A 238 -12.71 13.41 21.95
CA ILE A 238 -11.38 13.05 21.46
C ILE A 238 -10.41 14.23 21.67
N ARG A 239 -9.44 14.05 22.57
CA ARG A 239 -8.38 15.03 22.89
C ARG A 239 -7.01 14.49 22.42
N GLY A 240 -6.03 15.37 22.21
CA GLY A 240 -4.71 14.98 21.71
C GLY A 240 -4.62 14.88 20.18
N ASP A 241 -3.43 14.63 19.65
CA ASP A 241 -3.19 14.52 18.21
C ASP A 241 -3.59 13.14 17.67
N LEU A 242 -4.16 13.10 16.47
CA LEU A 242 -4.58 11.86 15.83
C LEU A 242 -3.35 11.10 15.29
N GLN A 243 -3.12 9.89 15.80
CA GLN A 243 -1.99 9.06 15.40
C GLN A 243 -2.43 7.89 14.50
N ALA A 244 -3.49 7.19 14.90
CA ALA A 244 -4.04 6.10 14.11
C ALA A 244 -5.56 6.00 14.31
N CYS A 245 -6.25 5.46 13.32
CA CYS A 245 -7.68 5.23 13.37
C CYS A 245 -7.99 3.87 12.74
N HIS A 246 -9.02 3.20 13.24
CA HIS A 246 -9.51 1.95 12.69
C HIS A 246 -11.02 1.86 12.91
N TYR A 247 -11.77 1.54 11.86
CA TYR A 247 -13.20 1.28 12.00
C TYR A 247 -13.44 -0.24 12.01
N SER A 248 -14.22 -0.70 12.98
CA SER A 248 -14.68 -2.09 13.03
C SER A 248 -16.12 -2.16 12.57
N SER A 249 -16.36 -2.76 11.41
CA SER A 249 -17.71 -2.99 10.89
C SER A 249 -18.55 -3.90 11.81
N LEU A 250 -17.91 -4.84 12.51
CA LEU A 250 -18.57 -5.74 13.46
C LEU A 250 -19.17 -4.98 14.65
N THR A 251 -18.40 -4.09 15.25
CA THR A 251 -18.82 -3.33 16.45
C THR A 251 -19.40 -1.96 16.13
N LYS A 252 -19.39 -1.57 14.85
CA LYS A 252 -19.75 -0.23 14.35
C LYS A 252 -19.09 0.89 15.16
N THR A 253 -17.85 0.63 15.56
CA THR A 253 -17.08 1.51 16.44
C THR A 253 -15.82 1.95 15.72
N LEU A 254 -15.61 3.26 15.72
CA LEU A 254 -14.38 3.87 15.25
C LEU A 254 -13.42 3.97 16.43
N ALA A 255 -12.37 3.17 16.43
CA ALA A 255 -11.25 3.31 17.34
C ALA A 255 -10.31 4.40 16.83
N VAL A 256 -10.02 5.36 17.70
CA VAL A 256 -9.12 6.49 17.43
C VAL A 256 -8.02 6.48 18.48
N ALA A 257 -6.79 6.27 18.02
CA ALA A 257 -5.59 6.41 18.84
C ALA A 257 -5.14 7.87 18.81
N THR A 258 -5.24 8.49 19.98
CA THR A 258 -4.61 9.77 20.33
C THR A 258 -3.59 9.51 21.45
N ASP A 259 -3.29 10.50 22.30
CA ASP A 259 -2.59 10.27 23.58
C ASP A 259 -3.27 9.16 24.42
N GLN A 260 -4.57 8.95 24.19
CA GLN A 260 -5.35 7.82 24.69
C GLN A 260 -6.06 7.10 23.54
N MET A 261 -6.33 5.80 23.71
CA MET A 261 -7.20 5.06 22.79
C MET A 261 -8.66 5.35 23.15
N ASN A 262 -9.42 5.89 22.20
CA ASN A 262 -10.83 6.23 22.36
C ASN A 262 -11.68 5.47 21.34
N GLY A 263 -12.80 4.90 21.77
CA GLY A 263 -13.80 4.30 20.89
C GLY A 263 -14.99 5.24 20.69
N LEU A 264 -15.33 5.55 19.43
CA LEU A 264 -16.53 6.31 19.07
C LEU A 264 -17.53 5.38 18.37
N PRO A 265 -18.64 5.00 19.02
CA PRO A 265 -19.68 4.23 18.37
C PRO A 265 -20.40 5.12 17.34
N LEU A 266 -20.40 4.69 16.08
CA LEU A 266 -21.01 5.42 14.97
C LEU A 266 -22.34 4.74 14.63
N LYS A 267 -23.38 5.05 15.40
CA LYS A 267 -24.75 4.62 15.11
C LYS A 267 -25.51 5.76 14.44
N LEU A 268 -25.85 5.59 13.17
CA LEU A 268 -26.90 6.36 12.51
C LEU A 268 -28.25 5.83 13.03
N LYS A 269 -29.10 6.73 13.52
CA LYS A 269 -30.47 6.41 13.96
C LYS A 269 -31.37 6.11 12.77
#